data_AF-A0A524N146-F1
#
_entry.id   AF-A0A524N146-F1
#
_cell.length_a   1.000
_cell.length_b   1.000
_cell.length_c   1.000
_cell.angle_alpha   90.00
_cell.angle_beta   90.00
_cell.angle_gamma   90.00
#
_symmetry.space_group_name_H-M   'P 1'
#
loop_
_entity.id
_entity.type
_entity.pdbx_description
1 polymer ?
#
loop_
_entity_poly.entity_id
_entity_poly.type
_entity_poly.pdbx_seq_one_letter_code
_entity_poly.pdbx_strand_id
1 'polypeptide(L)' 'MSKPVTVAWESLGLDTHRSCLVRDLWEHSDLGSFAGHYCRMLPPHEMAFLRIVPGKEEV' A
#
# COMPACT_ATOMS: atom_id res chain seq x y z
N MET A 1 -19.24 4.21 9.65
CA MET A 1 -17.95 4.32 10.36
C MET A 1 -16.89 3.69 9.49
N SER A 2 -15.71 4.30 9.38
CA SER A 2 -14.59 3.72 8.63
C SER A 2 -14.03 2.48 9.33
N LYS A 3 -13.47 1.56 8.55
CA LYS A 3 -12.86 0.31 9.03
C LYS A 3 -11.46 0.15 8.42
N PRO A 4 -10.52 -0.47 9.14
CA PRO A 4 -9.20 -0.75 8.60
C PRO A 4 -9.31 -1.82 7.52
N VAL A 5 -8.68 -1.56 6.37
CA VAL A 5 -8.46 -2.53 5.31
C VAL A 5 -6.95 -2.65 5.12
N THR A 6 -6.44 -3.86 5.26
CA THR A 6 -5.02 -4.18 5.16
C THR A 6 -4.77 -5.03 3.92
N VAL A 7 -3.75 -4.66 3.15
CA VAL A 7 -3.19 -5.49 2.08
C VAL A 7 -1.79 -5.93 2.48
N ALA A 8 -1.59 -7.24 2.57
CA ALA A 8 -0.27 -7.82 2.79
C ALA A 8 0.48 -7.92 1.45
N TRP A 9 1.78 -7.69 1.46
CA TRP A 9 2.61 -7.80 0.25
C TRP A 9 2.59 -9.21 -0.33
N GLU A 10 2.60 -10.23 0.52
CA GLU A 10 2.50 -11.63 0.11
C GLU A 10 1.21 -11.95 -0.66
N SER A 11 0.08 -11.29 -0.37
CA SER A 11 -1.18 -11.53 -1.09
C SER A 11 -1.17 -10.93 -2.51
N LEU A 12 -0.22 -10.03 -2.79
CA LEU A 12 0.06 -9.47 -4.10
C LEU A 12 1.24 -10.16 -4.80
N GLY A 13 1.85 -11.18 -4.18
CA GLY A 13 3.06 -11.85 -4.68
C GLY A 13 4.33 -11.01 -4.53
N LEU A 14 4.33 -10.03 -3.63
CA LEU A 14 5.48 -9.18 -3.32
C LEU A 14 6.25 -9.70 -2.10
N ASP A 15 7.56 -9.47 -2.08
CA ASP A 15 8.43 -9.82 -0.96
C ASP A 15 8.08 -8.99 0.30
N THR A 16 7.81 -9.67 1.41
CA THR A 16 7.48 -9.04 2.69
C THR A 16 8.66 -8.31 3.34
N HIS A 17 9.89 -8.71 3.03
CA HIS A 17 11.12 -8.10 3.54
C HIS A 17 11.52 -6.85 2.75
N ARG A 18 10.97 -6.66 1.55
CA ARG A 18 11.25 -5.50 0.72
C ARG A 18 10.22 -4.40 0.97
N SER A 19 10.72 -3.19 1.19
CA SER A 19 9.86 -2.02 1.28
C SER A 19 9.29 -1.67 -0.11
N CYS A 20 8.00 -1.36 -0.17
CA CYS A 20 7.31 -0.92 -1.38
C CYS A 20 6.84 0.53 -1.21
N LEU A 21 7.04 1.33 -2.26
CA LEU A 21 6.48 2.67 -2.38
C LEU A 21 4.99 2.59 -2.71
N VAL A 22 4.17 3.28 -1.93
CA VAL A 22 2.73 3.34 -2.10
C VAL A 22 2.33 4.76 -2.47
N ARG A 23 1.57 4.89 -3.56
CA ARG A 23 1.04 6.16 -4.05
C ARG A 23 -0.48 6.08 -4.17
N ASP A 24 -1.18 7.09 -3.66
CA ASP A 24 -2.60 7.30 -3.93
C ASP A 24 -2.77 7.93 -5.32
N LEU A 25 -3.53 7.27 -6.18
CA LEU A 25 -3.75 7.70 -7.55
C LEU A 25 -4.85 8.74 -7.70
N TRP A 26 -5.81 8.83 -6.77
CA TRP A 26 -6.83 9.88 -6.81
C TRP A 26 -6.31 11.18 -6.20
N GLU A 27 -5.60 11.09 -5.07
CA GLU A 27 -4.99 12.26 -4.41
C GLU A 27 -3.70 12.70 -5.10
N HIS A 28 -3.20 11.93 -6.07
CA HIS A 28 -1.91 12.13 -6.72
C HIS A 28 -0.76 12.36 -5.72
N SER A 29 -0.77 11.60 -4.61
CA SER A 29 0.12 11.80 -3.47
C SER A 29 0.89 10.54 -3.11
N ASP A 30 2.17 10.68 -2.81
CA ASP A 30 3.01 9.58 -2.34
C ASP A 30 2.80 9.39 -0.85
N LEU A 31 2.37 8.20 -0.45
CA LEU A 31 2.06 7.86 0.94
C LEU A 31 3.30 7.37 1.71
N GLY A 32 4.38 7.07 1.00
CA GLY A 32 5.67 6.64 1.56
C GLY A 32 6.03 5.20 1.21
N SER A 33 6.95 4.64 2.00
CA SER A 33 7.51 3.30 1.83
C SER A 33 7.06 2.39 2.98
N PHE A 34 6.53 1.21 2.66
CA PHE A 34 5.98 0.26 3.64
C PHE A 34 6.52 -1.14 3.40
N ALA A 35 6.87 -1.85 4.47
CA ALA A 35 7.33 -3.24 4.44
C ALA A 35 6.26 -4.18 5.01
N GLY A 36 6.17 -5.40 4.49
CA GLY A 36 5.18 -6.42 4.85
C GLY A 36 3.73 -6.13 4.44
N HIS A 37 3.21 -4.93 4.67
CA HIS A 37 1.81 -4.57 4.38
C HIS A 37 1.56 -3.06 4.30
N TYR A 38 0.38 -2.70 3.81
CA TYR A 38 -0.18 -1.34 3.89
C TYR A 38 -1.62 -1.40 4.45
N CYS A 39 -1.98 -0.47 5.34
CA CYS A 39 -3.30 -0.40 5.97
C CYS A 39 -3.90 1.01 5.81
N ARG A 40 -5.19 1.07 5.45
CA ARG A 40 -5.95 2.33 5.34
C ARG A 40 -7.34 2.19 5.94
N MET A 41 -7.83 3.28 6.53
CA MET A 41 -9.21 3.39 6.98
C MET A 41 -10.12 3.74 5.80
N LEU A 42 -11.09 2.88 5.50
CA LEU A 42 -12.07 3.10 4.44
C LEU A 42 -13.50 3.19 5.01
N PRO A 43 -14.26 4.23 4.68
CA PRO A 43 -15.71 4.27 4.88
C PRO A 43 -16.43 3.15 4.10
N PRO A 44 -17.67 2.80 4.50
CA PRO A 44 -18.48 1.85 3.75
C PRO A 44 -18.65 2.28 2.28
N HIS A 45 -18.52 1.33 1.36
CA HIS A 45 -18.62 1.55 -0.10
C HIS A 45 -17.55 2.48 -0.69
N GLU A 46 -16.52 2.82 0.06
CA GLU A 46 -15.35 3.53 -0.45
C GLU A 46 -14.27 2.54 -0.90
N MET A 47 -13.43 2.97 -1.82
CA MET A 47 -12.28 2.21 -2.31
C MET A 47 -11.00 3.03 -2.10
N ALA A 48 -9.84 2.46 -2.39
CA ALA A 48 -8.60 3.20 -2.55
C ALA A 48 -7.96 2.73 -3.86
N PHE A 49 -7.51 3.68 -4.69
CA PHE A 49 -6.77 3.33 -5.89
C PHE A 49 -5.28 3.62 -5.68
N LEU A 50 -4.51 2.54 -5.49
CA LEU A 50 -3.11 2.63 -5.11
C LEU A 50 -2.21 2.10 -6.20
N ARG A 51 -1.09 2.79 -6.45
CA ARG A 51 0.05 2.23 -7.16
C ARG A 51 1.09 1.79 -6.14
N ILE A 52 1.47 0.52 -6.22
CA ILE A 52 2.46 -0.11 -5.35
C ILE A 52 3.66 -0.49 -6.22
N VAL A 53 4.85 -0.04 -5.84
CA VAL A 53 6.10 -0.33 -6.57
C VAL A 53 7.15 -0.79 -5.57
N PRO A 54 7.85 -1.92 -5.79
CA PRO A 54 8.97 -2.31 -4.96
C PRO A 54 10.02 -1.18 -4.91
N GLY A 55 10.46 -0.81 -3.70
CA GLY A 55 11.56 0.12 -3.51
C GLY A 55 12.83 -0.43 -4.16
N LYS A 56 13.74 0.44 -4.60
CA LYS A 56 15.02 -0.01 -5.16
C LYS A 56 15.74 -0.87 -4.11
N GLU A 57 16.31 -1.98 -4.57
CA GLU A 57 17.23 -2.77 -3.77
C GLU A 57 18.45 -1.88 -3.55
N GLU A 58 18.72 -1.49 -2.30
CA GLU A 58 20.02 -0.90 -1.98
C GLU A 58 21.03 -2.04 -2.01
N VAL A 59 21.79 -2.09 -3.09
CA VAL A 59 22.95 -2.97 -3.29
C VAL A 59 24.17 -2.34 -2.66
#